data_AF-A0A9E1ZF23-F1
#
_entry.id   AF-A0A9E1ZF23-F1
#
_cell.length_a   1.000
_cell.length_b   1.000
_cell.length_c   1.000
_cell.angle_alpha   90.00
_cell.angle_beta   90.00
_cell.angle_gamma   90.00
#
_symmetry.space_group_name_H-M   'P 1'
#
loop_
_entity.id
_entity.type
_entity.pdbx_description
1 polymer ?
#
loop_
_entity_poly.entity_id
_entity_poly.type
_entity_poly.pdbx_seq_one_letter_code
_entity_poly.pdbx_strand_id
1 'polypeptide(L)'
;MKPETAEKLLVWILRTAGVICALAIAPMLMPIAWAQSGYTAIGLGELPGEPIVEYLVRGMSAMCALYGGLLLLLATDVHRYRRVITFQAVAILTAATCGTILMYSLPVLGKFI
;
A
#
# COMPACT_ATOMS: atom_id res chain seq x y z
N MET A 1 25.30 6.28 11.95
CA MET A 1 24.52 5.27 12.71
C MET A 1 25.39 4.04 12.86
N LYS A 2 25.40 3.42 14.06
CA LYS A 2 26.04 2.10 14.20
C LYS A 2 25.26 1.08 13.35
N PRO A 3 25.91 0.10 12.72
CA PRO A 3 25.24 -0.86 11.82
C PRO A 3 24.08 -1.58 12.51
N GLU A 4 24.22 -1.87 13.81
CA GLU A 4 23.18 -2.43 14.68
C GLU A 4 21.91 -1.56 14.83
N THR A 5 22.04 -0.22 14.76
CA THR A 5 20.92 0.71 14.90
C THR A 5 20.12 0.80 13.60
N ALA A 6 20.81 0.79 12.46
CA ALA A 6 20.17 0.84 11.15
C ALA A 6 19.36 -0.44 10.86
N GLU A 7 19.89 -1.60 11.24
CA GLU A 7 19.18 -2.88 11.10
C GLU A 7 17.92 -2.93 11.98
N LYS A 8 18.03 -2.55 13.25
CA LYS A 8 16.88 -2.48 14.16
C LYS A 8 15.80 -1.53 13.65
N LEU A 9 16.20 -0.39 13.10
CA LEU A 9 15.27 0.57 12.49
C LEU A 9 14.57 -0.05 11.26
N LEU A 10 15.31 -0.74 10.39
CA LEU A 10 14.76 -1.40 9.21
C LEU A 10 13.74 -2.47 9.59
N VAL A 11 14.06 -3.33 10.56
CA VAL A 11 13.13 -4.34 11.12
C VAL A 11 11.87 -3.66 11.63
N TRP A 12 12.01 -2.56 12.37
CA TRP A 12 10.87 -1.81 12.91
C TRP A 12 9.97 -1.27 11.81
N ILE A 13 10.56 -0.64 10.78
CA ILE A 13 9.82 -0.09 9.63
C ILE A 13 9.08 -1.21 8.87
N LEU A 14 9.74 -2.35 8.60
CA LEU A 14 9.09 -3.46 7.90
C LEU A 14 7.96 -4.07 8.75
N ARG A 15 8.14 -4.19 10.07
CA ARG A 15 7.09 -4.69 10.96
C ARG A 15 5.89 -3.76 11.02
N THR A 16 6.10 -2.46 11.24
CA THR A 16 4.98 -1.51 11.34
C THR A 16 4.24 -1.41 10.01
N ALA A 17 4.96 -1.25 8.90
CA ALA A 17 4.35 -1.23 7.57
C ALA A 17 3.61 -2.55 7.28
N GLY A 18 4.21 -3.69 7.61
CA GLY A 18 3.60 -5.00 7.45
C GLY A 18 2.32 -5.19 8.26
N VAL A 19 2.31 -4.79 9.54
CA VAL A 19 1.11 -4.84 10.40
C VAL A 19 0.01 -3.93 9.86
N ILE A 20 0.35 -2.69 9.48
CA ILE A 20 -0.61 -1.73 8.92
C ILE A 20 -1.24 -2.27 7.63
N CYS A 21 -0.44 -2.83 6.73
CA CYS A 21 -0.94 -3.43 5.50
C CYS A 21 -1.72 -4.73 5.76
N ALA A 22 -1.33 -5.56 6.73
CA ALA A 22 -2.05 -6.78 7.08
C ALA A 22 -3.44 -6.49 7.70
N LEU A 23 -3.59 -5.35 8.39
CA LEU A 23 -4.89 -4.87 8.87
C LEU A 23 -5.87 -4.60 7.72
N ALA A 24 -5.41 -4.49 6.46
CA ALA A 24 -6.26 -4.42 5.29
C ALA A 24 -7.08 -5.71 5.02
N ILE A 25 -6.82 -6.81 5.74
CA ILE A 25 -7.73 -7.97 5.77
C ILE A 25 -9.11 -7.58 6.31
N ALA A 26 -9.18 -6.65 7.28
CA ALA A 26 -10.45 -6.22 7.85
C ALA A 26 -11.38 -5.60 6.79
N PRO A 27 -10.96 -4.58 5.99
CA PRO A 27 -11.77 -4.05 4.90
C PRO A 27 -12.03 -5.05 3.77
N MET A 28 -11.15 -6.05 3.57
CA MET A 28 -11.39 -7.12 2.58
C MET A 28 -12.62 -7.98 2.92
N LEU A 29 -12.82 -8.28 4.21
CA LEU A 29 -13.93 -9.10 4.71
C LEU A 29 -15.19 -8.26 5.06
N MET A 30 -15.07 -6.94 5.05
CA MET A 30 -16.11 -6.02 5.48
C MET A 30 -17.25 -5.94 4.43
N PRO A 31 -18.53 -5.85 4.85
CA PRO A 31 -19.65 -5.55 3.95
C PRO A 31 -19.58 -4.10 3.43
N ILE A 32 -20.10 -3.85 2.22
CA ILE A 32 -20.19 -2.50 1.63
C ILE A 32 -20.88 -1.51 2.57
N ALA A 33 -21.88 -1.94 3.35
CA ALA A 33 -22.59 -1.09 4.28
C ALA A 33 -21.65 -0.37 5.28
N TRP A 34 -20.58 -1.03 5.70
CA TRP A 34 -19.58 -0.44 6.58
C TRP A 34 -18.66 0.52 5.81
N ALA A 35 -18.30 0.19 4.56
CA ALA A 35 -17.56 1.12 3.69
C ALA A 35 -18.37 2.39 3.38
N GLN A 36 -19.68 2.28 3.19
CA GLN A 36 -20.59 3.41 3.04
C GLN A 36 -20.68 4.26 4.31
N SER A 37 -20.68 3.65 5.50
CA SER A 37 -20.62 4.38 6.78
C SER A 37 -19.31 5.17 6.94
N GLY A 38 -18.19 4.63 6.45
CA GLY A 38 -16.91 5.34 6.39
C GLY A 38 -16.96 6.52 5.40
N TYR A 39 -17.46 6.30 4.18
CA TYR A 39 -17.57 7.34 3.15
C TYR A 39 -18.46 8.51 3.60
N THR A 40 -19.58 8.22 4.25
CA THR A 40 -20.47 9.23 4.82
C THR A 40 -19.85 9.94 6.01
N ALA A 41 -19.13 9.23 6.89
CA ALA A 41 -18.41 9.84 8.02
C ALA A 41 -17.29 10.80 7.58
N ILE A 42 -16.65 10.54 6.44
CA ILE A 42 -15.56 11.38 5.88
C ILE A 42 -16.12 12.52 5.00
N GLY A 43 -17.44 12.54 4.75
CA GLY A 43 -18.09 13.57 3.93
C GLY A 43 -17.82 13.44 2.42
N LEU A 44 -17.40 12.25 1.97
CA LEU A 44 -17.06 11.98 0.56
C LEU A 44 -18.28 11.65 -0.32
N GLY A 45 -19.50 11.69 0.23
CA GLY A 45 -20.75 11.40 -0.47
C GLY A 45 -21.11 9.92 -0.50
N GLU A 46 -21.97 9.51 -1.43
CA GLU A 46 -22.33 8.11 -1.64
C GLU A 46 -21.24 7.37 -2.42
N LEU A 47 -20.86 6.18 -1.93
CA LEU A 47 -20.03 5.26 -2.69
C LEU A 47 -20.80 4.86 -3.96
N PRO A 48 -20.25 5.03 -5.17
CA PRO A 48 -20.92 4.58 -6.39
C PRO A 48 -21.27 3.09 -6.26
N GLY A 49 -22.57 2.79 -6.30
CA GLY A 49 -23.13 1.45 -6.03
C GLY A 49 -22.87 0.43 -7.13
N GLU A 50 -21.84 0.64 -7.94
CA GLU A 50 -21.48 -0.24 -9.04
C GLU A 50 -20.69 -1.43 -8.50
N PRO A 51 -21.02 -2.67 -8.88
CA PRO A 51 -20.34 -3.87 -8.38
C PRO A 51 -18.83 -3.85 -8.67
N ILE A 52 -18.40 -3.15 -9.72
CA ILE A 52 -16.98 -3.02 -10.06
C ILE A 52 -16.17 -2.30 -8.98
N VAL A 53 -16.76 -1.31 -8.31
CA VAL A 53 -16.12 -0.54 -7.24
C VAL A 53 -15.90 -1.43 -6.01
N GLU A 54 -16.90 -2.25 -5.68
CA GLU A 54 -16.79 -3.25 -4.61
C GLU A 54 -15.67 -4.27 -4.88
N TYR A 55 -15.61 -4.80 -6.10
CA TYR A 55 -14.54 -5.73 -6.49
C TYR A 55 -13.17 -5.06 -6.43
N LEU A 56 -13.04 -3.81 -6.88
CA LEU A 56 -11.78 -3.07 -6.81
C LEU A 56 -11.34 -2.85 -5.37
N VAL A 57 -12.24 -2.40 -4.49
CA VAL A 57 -11.93 -2.14 -3.08
C VAL A 57 -11.49 -3.43 -2.38
N ARG A 58 -12.19 -4.55 -2.61
CA ARG A 58 -11.83 -5.85 -2.02
C ARG A 58 -10.53 -6.40 -2.61
N GLY A 59 -10.35 -6.32 -3.92
CA GLY A 59 -9.14 -6.76 -4.61
C GLY A 59 -7.91 -5.99 -4.14
N MET A 60 -8.01 -4.66 -4.05
CA MET A 60 -6.95 -3.80 -3.52
C MET A 60 -6.64 -4.12 -2.05
N SER A 61 -7.67 -4.30 -1.22
CA SER A 61 -7.50 -4.69 0.19
C SER A 61 -6.80 -6.04 0.33
N ALA A 62 -7.16 -7.03 -0.49
CA ALA A 62 -6.50 -8.34 -0.54
C ALA A 62 -5.03 -8.23 -0.95
N MET A 63 -4.72 -7.42 -1.95
CA MET A 63 -3.33 -7.17 -2.38
C MET A 63 -2.52 -6.48 -1.27
N CYS A 64 -3.10 -5.49 -0.59
CA CYS A 64 -2.46 -4.83 0.56
C CYS A 64 -2.21 -5.82 1.70
N ALA A 65 -3.18 -6.68 2.02
CA ALA A 65 -3.04 -7.72 3.04
C ALA A 65 -1.91 -8.70 2.72
N LEU A 66 -1.88 -9.23 1.50
CA LEU A 66 -0.84 -10.13 1.02
C LEU A 66 0.54 -9.46 1.08
N TYR A 67 0.63 -8.20 0.65
CA TYR A 67 1.85 -7.42 0.72
C TYR A 67 2.30 -7.16 2.16
N GLY A 68 1.36 -6.88 3.08
CA GLY A 68 1.63 -6.75 4.51
C GLY A 68 2.20 -8.03 5.11
N GLY A 69 1.63 -9.18 4.76
CA GLY A 69 2.15 -10.50 5.14
C GLY A 69 3.58 -10.73 4.63
N LEU A 70 3.86 -10.35 3.38
CA LEU A 70 5.21 -10.41 2.81
C LEU A 70 6.19 -9.53 3.61
N LEU A 71 5.83 -8.30 3.94
CA LEU A 71 6.68 -7.40 4.75
C LEU A 71 6.97 -7.98 6.15
N LEU A 72 5.97 -8.60 6.79
CA LEU A 72 6.16 -9.28 8.08
C LEU A 72 7.12 -10.47 7.97
N LEU A 73 7.04 -11.26 6.89
CA LEU A 73 7.99 -12.34 6.63
C LEU A 73 9.42 -11.81 6.45
N LEU A 74 9.59 -10.74 5.67
CA LEU A 74 10.90 -10.11 5.45
C LEU A 74 11.46 -9.50 6.74
N ALA A 75 10.59 -9.02 7.65
CA ALA A 75 10.99 -8.49 8.96
C ALA A 75 11.53 -9.57 9.93
N THR A 76 11.30 -10.86 9.64
CA THR A 76 11.75 -11.97 10.50
C THR A 76 13.26 -12.19 10.40
N ASP A 77 13.84 -11.98 9.22
CA ASP A 77 15.27 -12.19 8.97
C ASP A 77 15.81 -11.24 7.88
N VAL A 78 16.10 -10.01 8.29
CA VAL A 78 16.55 -8.94 7.38
C VAL A 78 17.89 -9.28 6.72
N HIS A 79 18.76 -9.99 7.41
CA HIS A 79 20.08 -10.32 6.88
C HIS A 79 19.98 -11.37 5.75
N ARG A 80 19.10 -12.36 5.91
CA ARG A 80 18.83 -13.36 4.86
C ARG A 80 18.08 -12.76 3.67
N TYR A 81 17.12 -11.87 3.91
CA TYR A 81 16.27 -11.29 2.87
C TYR A 81 16.77 -9.97 2.28
N ARG A 82 17.99 -9.52 2.64
CA ARG A 82 18.54 -8.22 2.23
C ARG A 82 18.40 -7.94 0.73
N ARG A 83 18.66 -8.92 -0.13
CA ARG A 83 18.58 -8.75 -1.59
C ARG A 83 17.14 -8.48 -2.07
N VAL A 84 16.16 -9.12 -1.45
CA VAL A 84 14.72 -8.92 -1.73
C VAL A 84 14.27 -7.55 -1.22
N ILE A 85 14.70 -7.17 -0.02
CA ILE A 85 14.38 -5.86 0.57
C ILE A 85 14.93 -4.73 -0.31
N THR A 86 16.19 -4.82 -0.74
CA THR A 86 16.79 -3.81 -1.63
C THR A 86 16.08 -3.75 -2.97
N PHE A 87 15.74 -4.90 -3.55
CA PHE A 87 14.99 -4.95 -4.81
C PHE A 87 13.63 -4.26 -4.69
N GLN A 88 12.86 -4.55 -3.62
CA GLN A 88 11.60 -3.86 -3.36
C GLN A 88 11.78 -2.36 -3.18
N ALA A 89 12.78 -1.93 -2.42
CA ALA A 89 13.05 -0.52 -2.20
C ALA A 89 13.34 0.21 -3.53
N VAL A 90 14.18 -0.36 -4.39
CA VAL A 90 14.46 0.20 -5.72
C VAL A 90 13.20 0.21 -6.58
N ALA A 91 12.46 -0.89 -6.64
CA ALA A 91 11.24 -1.00 -7.43
C ALA A 91 10.19 0.06 -7.02
N ILE A 92 9.95 0.22 -5.71
CA ILE A 92 8.99 1.21 -5.19
C ILE A 92 9.46 2.64 -5.50
N LEU A 93 10.74 2.94 -5.30
CA LEU A 93 11.29 4.26 -5.63
C LEU A 93 11.14 4.55 -7.12
N THR A 94 11.47 3.60 -8.00
CA THR A 94 11.33 3.77 -9.44
C THR A 94 9.87 3.94 -9.87
N ALA A 95 8.95 3.15 -9.31
CA ALA A 95 7.53 3.25 -9.60
C ALA A 95 6.94 4.57 -9.11
N ALA A 96 7.31 5.01 -7.91
CA ALA A 96 6.90 6.30 -7.35
C ALA A 96 7.40 7.46 -8.21
N THR A 97 8.68 7.46 -8.61
CA THR A 97 9.23 8.49 -9.50
C THR A 97 8.55 8.49 -10.86
N CYS A 98 8.32 7.31 -11.46
CA CYS A 98 7.60 7.21 -12.73
C CYS A 98 6.17 7.74 -12.62
N GLY A 99 5.46 7.37 -11.54
CA GLY A 99 4.10 7.81 -11.27
C GLY A 99 3.98 9.32 -11.04
N THR A 100 4.90 9.93 -10.29
CA THR A 100 4.91 11.39 -10.08
C THR A 100 5.20 12.14 -11.37
N ILE A 101 6.13 11.65 -12.19
CA ILE A 101 6.42 12.21 -13.52
C ILE A 101 5.17 12.14 -14.39
N LEU A 102 4.52 10.97 -14.46
CA LEU A 102 3.31 10.76 -15.26
C LEU A 102 2.18 11.69 -14.81
N MET A 103 1.93 11.80 -13.50
CA MET A 103 0.93 12.72 -12.94
C MET A 103 1.23 14.18 -13.25
N TYR A 104 2.49 14.58 -13.32
CA TYR A 104 2.87 15.95 -13.70
C TYR A 104 2.73 16.18 -15.22
N SER A 105 2.98 15.16 -16.03
CA SER A 105 2.87 15.23 -17.49
C SER A 105 1.44 15.17 -18.02
N LEU A 106 0.52 14.48 -17.34
CA LEU A 106 -0.91 14.39 -17.71
C LEU A 106 -1.62 15.75 -17.86
N PRO A 107 -1.55 16.70 -16.90
CA PRO A 107 -2.15 18.02 -17.04
C PRO A 107 -1.44 18.91 -18.08
N VAL A 108 -0.16 18.62 -18.38
CA VAL A 108 0.56 19.28 -19.48
C VAL A 108 0.02 18.79 -20.82
N LEU A 109 -0.25 17.50 -20.97
CA LEU A 109 -0.79 16.92 -22.21
C LEU A 109 -2.25 17.34 -22.46
N GLY A 110 -3.05 17.46 -21.39
CA GLY A 110 -4.42 17.98 -21.47
C GLY A 110 -4.55 19.46 -21.85
N LYS A 111 -3.43 20.20 -21.92
CA LYS A 111 -3.38 21.58 -22.47
C LYS A 111 -3.11 21.62 -23.99
N PHE A 112 -2.74 20.50 -24.61
CA PHE A 112 -2.43 20.41 -26.05
C PHE A 112 -3.55 19.75 -26.89
N ILE A 113 -4.66 19.37 -26.25
CA ILE A 113 -5.92 18.90 -26.85
C ILE A 113 -6.98 19.96 -26.59
#